data_AF-A0A975LEQ7-F1
#
_entry.id   AF-A0A975LEQ7-F1
#
_cell.length_a   1.000
_cell.length_b   1.000
_cell.length_c   1.000
_cell.angle_alpha   90.00
_cell.angle_beta   90.00
_cell.angle_gamma   90.00
#
_symmetry.space_group_name_H-M   'P 1'
#
loop_
_entity.id
_entity.type
_entity.pdbx_description
1 polymer ?
#
loop_
_entity_poly.entity_id
_entity_poly.type
_entity_poly.pdbx_seq_one_letter_code
_entity_poly.pdbx_strand_id
1 'polypeptide(L)' 'MRKEEVTILEWMIVFVILTIPFVNFIIIIILALGNFNRNIKNFAKALIFFIIFGILLLTFFYGSLGNLLRHIPRYHIQ' A
#
# COMPACT_ATOMS: atom_id res chain seq x y z
N MET A 1 -27.37 -8.79 14.02
CA MET A 1 -26.00 -8.23 13.94
C MET A 1 -25.33 -8.84 12.72
N ARG A 2 -24.73 -8.06 11.81
CA ARG A 2 -23.97 -8.64 10.69
C ARG A 2 -22.80 -9.42 11.32
N LYS A 3 -22.57 -10.67 10.91
CA LYS A 3 -21.47 -11.46 11.46
C LYS A 3 -20.16 -10.73 11.13
N GLU A 4 -19.43 -10.31 12.16
CA GLU A 4 -18.15 -9.60 12.00
C GLU A 4 -17.01 -10.57 11.65
N GLU A 5 -17.21 -11.86 11.93
CA GLU A 5 -16.34 -12.92 11.43
C GLU A 5 -16.33 -12.93 9.90
N VAL A 6 -15.14 -12.85 9.33
CA VAL A 6 -14.90 -13.03 7.90
C VAL A 6 -14.36 -14.44 7.70
N THR A 7 -15.04 -15.21 6.88
CA THR A 7 -14.64 -16.57 6.56
C THR A 7 -13.35 -16.59 5.72
N ILE A 8 -12.66 -17.73 5.72
CA ILE A 8 -11.47 -17.93 4.87
C ILE A 8 -11.81 -17.71 3.38
N LEU A 9 -12.98 -18.16 2.93
CA LEU A 9 -13.38 -17.98 1.54
C LEU A 9 -13.55 -16.50 1.17
N GLU A 10 -14.15 -15.70 2.06
CA GLU A 10 -14.26 -14.25 1.85
C GLU A 10 -12.89 -13.57 1.81
N TRP A 11 -11.96 -13.98 2.68
CA TRP A 11 -10.57 -13.49 2.62
C TRP A 11 -9.87 -13.88 1.31
N MET A 12 -10.05 -15.12 0.85
CA MET A 12 -9.49 -15.57 -0.43
C MET A 12 -10.01 -14.71 -1.59
N ILE A 13 -11.30 -14.40 -1.62
CA ILE A 13 -11.89 -13.52 -2.65
C ILE A 13 -11.27 -12.13 -2.57
N VAL A 14 -11.15 -11.55 -1.37
CA VAL A 14 -10.50 -10.24 -1.18
C VAL A 14 -9.07 -10.27 -1.73
N PHE A 15 -8.27 -11.29 -1.39
CA PHE A 15 -6.90 -11.38 -1.88
C PHE A 15 -6.80 -11.58 -3.39
N VAL A 16 -7.64 -12.43 -3.98
CA VAL A 16 -7.67 -12.62 -5.45
C VAL A 16 -7.97 -11.30 -6.15
N ILE A 17 -8.96 -10.53 -5.67
CA ILE A 17 -9.27 -9.22 -6.27
C ILE A 17 -8.08 -8.25 -6.12
N LEU A 18 -7.40 -8.27 -4.97
CA LEU A 18 -6.24 -7.40 -4.72
C LEU A 18 -4.99 -7.75 -5.55
N THR A 19 -4.90 -8.96 -6.09
CA THR A 19 -3.80 -9.32 -7.01
C THR A 19 -3.95 -8.69 -8.39
N ILE A 20 -5.13 -8.22 -8.77
CA ILE A 20 -5.36 -7.60 -10.07
C ILE A 20 -4.73 -6.19 -10.05
N PRO A 21 -3.68 -5.94 -10.86
CA PRO A 21 -3.02 -4.63 -10.88
C PRO A 21 -3.99 -3.54 -11.35
N PHE A 22 -3.77 -2.31 -10.88
CA PHE A 22 -4.62 -1.11 -11.08
C PHE A 22 -6.03 -1.18 -10.46
N VAL A 23 -6.70 -2.33 -10.55
CA VAL A 23 -8.00 -2.57 -9.90
C VAL A 23 -7.83 -2.59 -8.38
N ASN A 24 -6.70 -3.08 -7.87
CA ASN A 24 -6.49 -3.17 -6.42
C ASN A 24 -6.64 -1.80 -5.71
N PHE A 25 -6.16 -0.70 -6.28
CA PHE A 25 -6.21 0.61 -5.66
C PHE A 25 -7.66 1.09 -5.51
N ILE A 26 -8.45 0.91 -6.58
CA ILE A 26 -9.87 1.27 -6.59
C ILE A 26 -10.63 0.39 -5.59
N ILE A 27 -10.36 -0.92 -5.58
CA ILE A 27 -11.00 -1.86 -4.65
C ILE A 27 -10.67 -1.56 -3.20
N ILE A 28 -9.40 -1.23 -2.88
CA ILE A 28 -9.00 -0.84 -1.52
C ILE A 28 -9.82 0.36 -1.05
N ILE A 29 -10.03 1.37 -1.91
CA ILE A 29 -10.84 2.55 -1.57
C ILE A 29 -12.31 2.15 -1.34
N ILE A 30 -12.88 1.34 -2.24
CA ILE A 30 -14.26 0.84 -2.12
C ILE A 30 -14.44 0.05 -0.82
N LEU A 31 -13.52 -0.85 -0.48
CA LEU A 31 -13.56 -1.65 0.75
C LEU A 31 -13.40 -0.77 2.01
N ALA A 32 -12.56 0.26 1.96
CA ALA A 32 -12.28 1.15 3.09
C ALA A 32 -13.43 2.11 3.41
N LEU A 33 -14.21 2.52 2.39
CA LEU A 33 -15.28 3.52 2.54
C LEU A 33 -16.68 2.90 2.51
N GLY A 34 -16.86 1.77 1.82
CA GLY A 34 -18.14 1.10 1.64
C GLY A 34 -18.75 0.49 2.91
N ASN A 35 -19.93 -0.11 2.74
CA ASN A 35 -20.71 -0.77 3.78
C ASN A 35 -20.43 -2.28 3.87
N PHE A 36 -19.14 -2.62 3.97
CA PHE A 36 -18.65 -4.00 4.12
C PHE A 36 -18.51 -4.40 5.59
N ASN A 37 -18.17 -5.67 5.83
CA ASN A 37 -17.77 -6.18 7.14
C ASN A 37 -16.66 -5.31 7.76
N ARG A 38 -16.71 -5.09 9.08
CA ARG A 38 -15.80 -4.17 9.79
C ARG A 38 -14.34 -4.59 9.68
N ASN A 39 -14.05 -5.89 9.70
CA ASN A 39 -12.69 -6.42 9.59
C ASN A 39 -12.10 -6.16 8.19
N ILE A 40 -12.88 -6.40 7.12
CA ILE A 40 -12.47 -6.07 5.75
C ILE A 40 -12.23 -4.55 5.60
N LYS A 41 -13.13 -3.74 6.17
CA LYS A 41 -13.01 -2.28 6.14
C LYS A 41 -11.76 -1.77 6.87
N ASN A 42 -11.47 -2.31 8.05
CA ASN A 42 -10.28 -1.95 8.82
C ASN A 42 -8.99 -2.39 8.10
N PHE A 43 -8.99 -3.57 7.49
CA PHE A 43 -7.89 -4.04 6.66
C PHE A 43 -7.62 -3.10 5.48
N ALA A 44 -8.66 -2.70 4.75
CA ALA A 44 -8.53 -1.77 3.64
C ALA A 44 -8.00 -0.39 4.09
N LYS A 45 -8.45 0.13 5.24
CA LYS A 45 -7.90 1.35 5.83
C LYS A 45 -6.42 1.22 6.21
N ALA A 46 -6.02 0.08 6.77
CA ALA A 46 -4.63 -0.20 7.08
C ALA A 46 -3.76 -0.26 5.81
N LEU A 47 -4.25 -0.88 4.73
CA LEU A 47 -3.56 -0.88 3.44
C LEU A 47 -3.34 0.54 2.90
N ILE A 48 -4.35 1.42 2.97
CA ILE A 48 -4.20 2.82 2.57
C ILE A 48 -3.10 3.51 3.39
N PHE A 49 -3.09 3.30 4.70
CA PHE A 49 -2.03 3.84 5.57
C PHE A 49 -0.64 3.32 5.14
N PHE A 50 -0.49 2.02 4.90
CA PHE A 50 0.78 1.45 4.45
C PHE A 50 1.23 1.95 3.07
N ILE A 51 0.31 2.19 2.14
CA ILE A 51 0.63 2.79 0.84
C ILE A 51 1.19 4.20 1.04
N ILE A 52 0.49 5.05 1.81
CA ILE A 52 0.94 6.42 2.08
C ILE A 52 2.28 6.41 2.81
N PHE A 53 2.40 5.59 3.85
CA PHE A 53 3.64 5.46 4.62
C PHE A 53 4.80 4.94 3.77
N GLY A 54 4.53 3.98 2.88
CA GLY A 54 5.52 3.44 1.94
C GLY A 54 6.04 4.49 0.96
N ILE A 55 5.17 5.37 0.44
CA ILE A 55 5.57 6.48 -0.44
C ILE A 55 6.47 7.48 0.32
N LEU A 56 6.12 7.80 1.57
CA LEU A 56 6.94 8.68 2.42
C LEU A 56 8.33 8.09 2.67
N LEU A 57 8.39 6.81 3.03
CA LEU A 57 9.67 6.10 3.21
C LEU A 57 10.49 6.07 1.92
N LEU A 58 9.86 5.73 0.79
CA LEU A 58 10.53 5.68 -0.51
C LEU A 58 11.16 7.03 -0.84
N THR A 59 10.39 8.12 -0.69
CA THR A 59 10.87 9.48 -0.95
C THR A 59 12.03 9.85 -0.03
N PHE A 60 11.94 9.50 1.25
CA PHE A 60 13.01 9.72 2.21
C PHE A 60 14.29 8.99 1.81
N PHE A 61 14.23 7.68 1.54
CA PHE A 61 15.41 6.89 1.19
C PHE A 61 16.06 7.32 -0.13
N TYR A 62 15.26 7.52 -1.19
CA TYR A 62 15.79 7.95 -2.49
C TYR A 62 16.35 9.38 -2.42
N GLY A 63 15.71 10.27 -1.65
CA GLY A 63 16.21 11.61 -1.39
C GLY A 63 17.55 11.61 -0.65
N SER A 64 17.66 10.83 0.42
CA SER A 64 18.91 10.65 1.18
C SER A 64 20.02 10.05 0.32
N LEU A 65 19.72 9.00 -0.46
CA LEU A 65 20.67 8.36 -1.36
C LEU A 65 21.16 9.34 -2.44
N GLY A 66 20.26 10.08 -3.08
CA GLY A 66 20.61 11.09 -4.07
C GLY A 66 21.51 12.18 -3.49
N ASN A 67 21.29 12.58 -2.24
CA ASN A 67 22.16 13.55 -1.56
C ASN A 67 23.59 13.01 -1.36
N LEU A 68 23.72 11.74 -0.95
CA LEU A 68 25.02 11.08 -0.79
C LEU A 68 25.78 11.00 -2.12
N LEU A 69 25.10 10.59 -3.20
CA LEU A 69 25.70 10.47 -4.53
C LEU A 69 26.24 11.79 -5.07
N ARG A 70 25.62 12.94 -4.72
CA ARG A 70 26.10 14.27 -5.13
C ARG A 70 27.45 14.65 -4.51
N HIS A 71 27.79 14.10 -3.36
CA HIS A 71 29.04 14.38 -2.65
C HIS A 71 30.20 13.47 -3.10
N ILE A 72 29.94 12.51 -4.00
CA ILE A 72 31.01 11.68 -4.57
C ILE A 72 31.86 12.55 -5.49
N PRO A 73 33.17 12.71 -5.21
CA PRO A 73 34.07 13.47 -6.08
C PRO A 73 34.09 12.84 -7.47
N ARG A 74 33.74 13.63 -8.50
CA ARG A 74 33.91 13.20 -9.89
C ARG A 74 35.37 13.42 -10.28
N TYR A 75 36.18 12.36 -10.23
CA TYR A 75 37.53 12.40 -10.76
C TYR A 75 37.45 12.59 -12.28
N HIS A 76 37.85 13.79 -12.73
CA HIS A 76 37.95 14.12 -14.15
C HIS A 76 39.09 13.28 -14.76
N ILE A 77 38.72 12.27 -15.54
CA ILE A 77 39.65 11.62 -16.48
C ILE A 77 39.67 12.54 -17.72
N GLN A 78 40.78 13.26 -17.88
CA GLN A 78 41.11 14.01 -19.10
C GLN A 78 41.50 13.07 -20.23
#